data_AF-A0A971JJI6-F1
#
_entry.id   AF-A0A971JJI6-F1
#
_cell.length_a   1.000
_cell.length_b   1.000
_cell.length_c   1.000
_cell.angle_alpha   90.00
_cell.angle_beta   90.00
_cell.angle_gamma   90.00
#
_symmetry.space_group_name_H-M   'P 1'
#
loop_
_entity.id
_entity.type
_entity.pdbx_description
1 polymer ?
#
loop_
_entity_poly.entity_id
_entity_poly.type
_entity_poly.pdbx_seq_one_letter_code
_entity_poly.pdbx_strand_id
1 'polypeptide(L)'
;MGPFVAVLGLFVAVAVLVMFVVFISYVRLWLRAWLSEASVSWLSLVGMSLRKVNPAVIVDSRIMAVKAGLNISTNELETHYLAGGNVVKVVQALIAANKANIDLSFQQATAIDLAGRDVLDAVQTSVRPKVIDCPDPSKGSPVVAAVAMDGIQLKAKARVTVRTNIKRLVGGATEETIIARVGEGIVTTIGSSQSHKKVLENPDSISKTVLARGLDAGTAFEILSIDIADVDVGENIGADLQIKQAEADKQIAQARAEERRAMARAREAEMVAMVQEMRARVVEAEAEVPKAMAEAFKKGNLGIMDYYRMKNIVADTGMRESISRAEGGTEAGDPVQQ
;
A
#
# COMPACT_ATOMS: atom_id res chain seq x y z
N MET A 1 1.92 82.22 14.13
CA MET A 1 2.89 81.38 14.87
C MET A 1 2.29 80.62 16.07
N GLY A 2 1.13 81.02 16.62
CA GLY A 2 0.50 80.31 17.74
C GLY A 2 0.17 78.82 17.55
N PRO A 3 -0.47 78.39 16.43
CA PRO A 3 -0.87 76.99 16.28
C PRO A 3 0.31 76.05 16.00
N PHE A 4 1.36 76.53 15.32
CA PHE A 4 2.52 75.71 14.98
C PHE A 4 3.39 75.38 16.21
N VAL A 5 3.56 76.35 17.11
CA VAL A 5 4.27 76.15 18.39
C VAL A 5 3.48 75.25 19.33
N ALA A 6 2.15 75.37 19.35
CA ALA A 6 1.27 74.48 20.11
C ALA A 6 1.31 73.03 19.61
N VAL A 7 1.31 72.82 18.28
CA VAL A 7 1.44 71.48 17.68
C VAL A 7 2.83 70.89 17.94
N LEU A 8 3.89 71.68 17.84
CA LEU A 8 5.26 71.23 18.16
C LEU A 8 5.41 70.87 19.64
N GLY A 9 4.85 71.69 20.54
CA GLY A 9 4.84 71.44 21.98
C GLY A 9 4.06 70.18 22.35
N LEU A 10 2.90 69.95 21.72
CA LEU A 10 2.13 68.72 21.86
C LEU A 10 2.94 67.50 21.39
N PHE A 11 3.64 67.60 20.26
CA PHE A 11 4.45 66.52 19.72
C PHE A 11 5.62 66.15 20.65
N VAL A 12 6.30 67.15 21.22
CA VAL A 12 7.37 66.96 22.21
C VAL A 12 6.82 66.35 23.50
N ALA A 13 5.67 66.84 23.99
CA ALA A 13 5.03 66.29 25.18
C ALA A 13 4.64 64.82 24.98
N VAL A 14 4.09 64.45 23.82
CA VAL A 14 3.78 63.06 23.47
C VAL A 14 5.04 62.21 23.37
N ALA A 15 6.11 62.70 22.75
CA ALA A 15 7.38 61.99 22.66
C ALA A 15 8.00 61.71 24.03
N VAL A 16 7.99 62.69 24.94
CA VAL A 16 8.44 62.53 26.33
C VAL A 16 7.58 61.53 27.08
N LEU A 17 6.25 61.57 26.90
CA LEU A 17 5.32 60.63 27.52
C LEU A 17 5.57 59.20 27.03
N VAL A 18 5.78 58.99 25.73
CA VAL A 18 6.10 57.67 25.17
C VAL A 18 7.44 57.17 25.72
N MET A 19 8.47 58.01 25.76
CA MET A 19 9.77 57.65 26.33
C MET A 19 9.66 57.26 27.81
N PHE A 20 8.83 57.98 28.58
CA PHE A 20 8.57 57.68 29.98
C PHE A 20 7.84 56.35 30.17
N VAL A 21 6.82 56.06 29.36
CA VAL A 21 6.10 54.77 29.39
C VAL A 21 7.04 53.61 29.05
N VAL A 22 7.87 53.78 28.03
CA VAL A 22 8.88 52.79 27.65
C VAL A 22 9.87 52.56 28.79
N PHE A 23 10.39 53.63 29.41
CA PHE A 23 11.29 53.54 30.54
C PHE A 23 10.69 52.76 31.73
N ILE A 24 9.44 53.07 32.11
CA ILE A 24 8.72 52.35 33.18
C ILE A 24 8.59 50.86 32.84
N SER A 25 8.34 50.51 31.58
CA SER A 25 8.19 49.10 31.17
C SER A 25 9.47 48.29 31.42
N TYR A 26 10.65 48.84 31.12
CA TYR A 26 11.93 48.21 31.39
C TYR A 26 12.25 48.13 32.88
N VAL A 27 11.95 49.19 33.65
CA VAL A 27 12.14 49.19 35.11
C VAL A 27 11.28 48.11 35.76
N ARG A 28 10.04 47.94 35.31
CA ARG A 28 9.15 46.89 35.78
C ARG A 28 9.70 45.49 35.50
N LEU A 29 10.23 45.24 34.30
CA LEU A 29 10.86 43.96 33.93
C LEU A 29 12.10 43.67 34.75
N TRP A 30 12.98 44.67 34.90
CA TRP A 30 14.18 44.56 35.72
C TRP A 30 13.86 44.25 37.18
N LEU A 31 12.90 44.97 37.77
CA LEU A 31 12.48 44.78 39.15
C LEU A 31 11.91 43.38 39.37
N ARG A 32 11.10 42.86 38.44
CA ARG A 32 10.57 41.48 38.49
C ARG A 32 11.68 40.43 38.49
N ALA A 33 12.69 40.62 37.63
CA ALA A 33 13.84 39.73 37.54
C ALA A 33 14.64 39.74 38.86
N TRP A 34 14.87 40.93 39.40
CA TRP A 34 15.59 41.14 40.66
C TRP A 34 14.88 40.52 41.86
N LEU A 35 13.58 40.77 42.04
CA LEU A 35 12.75 40.18 43.10
C LEU A 35 12.68 38.65 43.02
N SER A 36 12.91 38.09 41.83
CA SER A 36 12.87 36.64 41.60
C SER A 36 14.22 35.95 41.76
N GLU A 37 15.27 36.67 42.20
CA GLU A 37 16.67 36.20 42.25
C GLU A 37 17.24 35.82 40.87
N ALA A 38 16.57 36.25 39.80
CA ALA A 38 16.93 36.02 38.42
C ALA A 38 17.58 37.29 37.85
N SER A 39 18.68 37.75 38.47
CA SER A 39 19.26 39.07 38.18
C SER A 39 19.65 39.23 36.70
N VAL A 40 19.01 40.17 36.01
CA VAL A 40 19.35 40.62 34.65
C VAL A 40 19.85 42.06 34.74
N SER A 41 20.96 42.38 34.09
CA SER A 41 21.51 43.74 34.10
C SER A 41 20.62 44.71 33.32
N TRP A 42 20.52 45.95 33.78
CA TRP A 42 19.83 47.01 33.05
C TRP A 42 20.38 47.19 31.63
N LEU A 43 21.71 47.10 31.48
CA LEU A 43 22.38 47.18 30.17
C LEU A 43 22.01 46.01 29.26
N SER A 44 21.81 44.80 29.81
CA SER A 44 21.37 43.65 29.00
C SER A 44 19.95 43.83 28.47
N LEU A 45 19.02 44.43 29.24
CA LEU A 45 17.64 44.66 28.77
C LEU A 45 17.59 45.62 27.58
N VAL A 46 18.36 46.71 27.64
CA VAL A 46 18.48 47.65 26.51
C VAL A 46 19.19 46.97 25.33
N GLY A 47 20.24 46.20 25.61
CA GLY A 47 21.00 45.44 24.60
C GLY A 47 20.18 44.37 23.89
N MET A 48 19.21 43.73 24.56
CA MET A 48 18.27 42.78 23.96
C MET A 48 17.41 43.48 22.90
N SER A 49 16.82 44.62 23.26
CA SER A 49 15.95 45.39 22.34
C SER A 49 16.71 45.90 21.10
N LEU A 50 17.97 46.32 21.27
CA LEU A 50 18.84 46.69 20.14
C LEU A 50 19.14 45.51 19.21
N ARG A 51 19.28 44.30 19.76
CA ARG A 51 19.48 43.05 19.01
C ARG A 51 18.18 42.42 18.49
N LYS A 52 17.04 43.13 18.61
CA LYS A 52 15.69 42.64 18.25
C LYS A 52 15.25 41.38 19.02
N VAL A 53 15.79 41.17 20.22
CA VAL A 53 15.34 40.12 21.16
C VAL A 53 14.27 40.71 22.06
N ASN A 54 13.16 39.99 22.28
CA ASN A 54 12.10 40.45 23.17
C ASN A 54 12.54 40.30 24.64
N PRO A 55 12.79 41.40 25.39
CA PRO A 55 13.29 41.31 26.76
C PRO A 55 12.31 40.67 27.73
N ALA A 56 10.99 40.81 27.49
CA ALA A 56 9.97 40.23 28.35
C ALA A 56 10.03 38.70 28.33
N VAL A 57 10.13 38.12 27.14
CA VAL A 57 10.21 36.66 26.96
C VAL A 57 11.45 36.08 27.66
N ILE A 58 12.60 36.74 27.52
CA ILE A 58 13.85 36.28 28.14
C ILE A 58 13.80 36.40 29.66
N VAL A 59 13.33 37.54 30.19
CA VAL A 59 13.20 37.74 31.64
C VAL A 59 12.24 36.74 32.25
N ASP A 60 11.05 36.56 31.67
CA ASP A 60 10.04 35.63 32.18
C ASP A 60 10.56 34.18 32.13
N SER A 61 11.23 33.80 31.03
CA SER A 61 11.87 32.48 30.90
C SER A 61 12.99 32.28 31.91
N ARG A 62 13.80 33.30 32.17
CA ARG A 62 14.88 33.25 33.18
C ARG A 62 14.31 33.11 34.59
N ILE A 63 13.26 33.84 34.91
CA ILE A 63 12.55 33.73 36.20
C ILE A 63 12.03 32.30 36.38
N MET A 64 11.37 31.73 35.36
CA MET A 64 10.87 30.36 35.41
C MET A 64 11.99 29.34 35.64
N ALA A 65 13.12 29.48 34.93
CA ALA A 65 14.27 28.60 35.08
C ALA A 65 14.86 28.65 36.50
N VAL A 66 15.17 29.85 37.00
CA VAL A 66 15.79 30.03 38.34
C VAL A 66 14.87 29.55 39.45
N LYS A 67 13.56 29.84 39.38
CA LYS A 67 12.58 29.35 40.38
C LYS A 67 12.39 27.83 40.35
N ALA A 68 12.75 27.18 39.24
CA ALA A 68 12.78 25.73 39.13
C ALA A 68 14.14 25.10 39.51
N GLY A 69 15.10 25.91 39.98
CA GLY A 69 16.45 25.43 40.32
C GLY A 69 17.38 25.21 39.13
N LEU A 70 17.02 25.73 37.94
CA LEU A 70 17.83 25.62 36.73
C LEU A 70 18.72 26.86 36.56
N ASN A 71 20.03 26.64 36.53
CA ASN A 71 21.03 27.69 36.31
C ASN A 71 21.33 27.87 34.82
N ILE A 72 20.43 28.53 34.10
CA ILE A 72 20.58 28.86 32.67
C ILE A 72 20.97 30.33 32.53
N SER A 73 22.01 30.65 31.77
CA SER A 73 22.45 32.04 31.60
C SER A 73 21.48 32.85 30.73
N THR A 74 21.45 34.17 30.92
CA THR A 74 20.60 35.06 30.10
C THR A 74 21.10 35.09 28.66
N ASN A 75 22.42 35.04 28.46
CA ASN A 75 23.03 35.00 27.14
C ASN A 75 22.62 33.74 26.36
N GLU A 76 22.58 32.56 27.01
CA GLU A 76 22.13 31.32 26.37
C GLU A 76 20.68 31.39 25.88
N LEU A 77 19.78 31.98 26.69
CA LEU A 77 18.39 32.20 26.29
C LEU A 77 18.27 33.17 25.10
N GLU A 78 19.07 34.24 25.12
CA GLU A 78 19.14 35.20 24.00
C GLU A 78 19.70 34.56 22.73
N THR A 79 20.77 33.75 22.84
CA THR A 79 21.37 33.04 21.71
C THR A 79 20.35 32.11 21.05
N HIS A 80 19.57 31.37 21.85
CA HIS A 80 18.52 30.50 21.32
C HIS A 80 17.40 31.29 20.64
N TYR A 81 16.98 32.42 21.23
CA TYR A 81 15.98 33.30 20.63
C TYR A 81 16.46 33.86 19.29
N LEU A 82 17.72 34.30 19.21
CA LEU A 82 18.32 34.82 17.97
C LEU A 82 18.49 33.73 16.90
N ALA A 83 18.68 32.47 17.30
CA ALA A 83 18.67 31.33 16.40
C ALA A 83 17.27 30.99 15.86
N GLY A 84 16.22 31.69 16.30
CA GLY A 84 14.84 31.48 15.88
C GLY A 84 14.09 30.42 16.68
N GLY A 85 14.66 29.97 17.81
CA GLY A 85 14.06 28.96 18.67
C GLY A 85 13.03 29.52 19.66
N ASN A 86 12.21 28.63 20.21
CA ASN A 86 11.20 28.94 21.22
C ASN A 86 11.75 28.76 22.64
N VAL A 87 12.25 29.87 23.20
CA VAL A 87 12.82 29.91 24.57
C VAL A 87 11.83 29.43 25.63
N VAL A 88 10.55 29.81 25.52
CA VAL A 88 9.53 29.48 26.51
C VAL A 88 9.31 27.97 26.57
N LYS A 89 9.15 27.32 25.41
CA LYS A 89 8.97 25.86 25.32
C LYS A 89 10.18 25.10 25.84
N VAL A 90 11.39 25.53 25.49
CA VAL A 90 12.64 24.90 25.96
C VAL A 90 12.75 24.97 27.48
N VAL A 91 12.51 26.14 28.09
CA VAL A 91 12.55 26.27 29.55
C VAL A 91 11.48 25.42 30.21
N GLN A 92 10.24 25.41 29.71
CA GLN A 92 9.18 24.54 30.24
C GLN A 92 9.54 23.06 30.15
N ALA A 93 10.15 22.63 29.03
CA ALA A 93 10.61 21.25 28.84
C ALA A 93 11.71 20.89 29.85
N LEU A 94 12.68 21.78 30.08
CA LEU A 94 13.75 21.55 31.07
C LEU A 94 13.21 21.48 32.50
N ILE A 95 12.21 22.31 32.85
CA ILE A 95 11.55 22.25 34.15
C ILE A 95 10.82 20.91 34.32
N ALA A 96 10.09 20.47 33.29
CA ALA A 96 9.40 19.19 33.31
C ALA A 96 10.39 18.01 33.43
N ALA A 97 11.51 18.07 32.69
CA ALA A 97 12.55 17.06 32.73
C ALA A 97 13.22 16.98 34.11
N ASN A 98 13.58 18.13 34.70
CA ASN A 98 14.18 18.19 36.02
C ASN A 98 13.26 17.61 37.10
N LYS A 99 11.96 17.97 37.09
CA LYS A 99 10.96 17.42 38.02
C LYS A 99 10.72 15.92 37.84
N ALA A 100 10.88 15.41 36.62
CA ALA A 100 10.76 13.99 36.30
C ALA A 100 12.09 13.22 36.42
N ASN A 101 13.16 13.87 36.90
CA ASN A 101 14.51 13.31 37.01
C ASN A 101 15.05 12.75 35.68
N ILE A 102 14.76 13.44 34.57
CA ILE A 102 15.25 13.10 33.23
C ILE A 102 16.45 13.99 32.92
N ASP A 103 17.56 13.36 32.50
CA ASP A 103 18.77 14.05 32.07
C ASP A 103 18.55 14.73 30.70
N LEU A 104 18.28 16.03 30.73
CA LEU A 104 18.12 16.89 29.56
C LEU A 104 18.92 18.17 29.77
N SER A 105 19.98 18.35 28.98
CA SER A 105 20.77 19.58 29.03
C SER A 105 20.12 20.71 28.24
N PHE A 106 20.44 21.96 28.58
CA PHE A 106 19.97 23.13 27.83
C PHE A 106 20.34 23.02 26.34
N GLN A 107 21.59 22.63 26.05
CA GLN A 107 22.08 22.46 24.67
C GLN A 107 21.28 21.40 23.89
N GLN A 108 20.97 20.26 24.53
CA GLN A 108 20.14 19.23 23.91
C GLN A 108 18.73 19.74 23.62
N ALA A 109 18.10 20.41 24.60
CA ALA A 109 16.77 20.97 24.44
C ALA A 109 16.72 22.01 23.30
N THR A 110 17.71 22.89 23.21
CA THR A 110 17.81 23.85 22.10
C THR A 110 18.02 23.17 20.75
N ALA A 111 18.81 22.10 20.69
CA ALA A 111 19.05 21.36 19.45
C ALA A 111 17.77 20.65 18.95
N ILE A 112 16.97 20.10 19.86
CA ILE A 112 15.68 19.48 19.53
C ILE A 112 14.70 20.52 18.97
N ASP A 113 14.60 21.68 19.62
CA ASP A 113 13.71 22.77 19.20
C ASP A 113 14.11 23.33 17.82
N LEU A 114 15.41 23.56 17.58
CA LEU A 114 15.92 24.01 16.28
C LEU A 114 15.77 22.96 15.18
N ALA A 115 15.72 21.67 15.53
CA ALA A 115 15.39 20.60 14.59
C ALA A 115 13.90 20.55 14.21
N GLY A 116 13.09 21.48 14.73
CA GLY A 116 11.65 21.57 14.45
C GLY A 116 10.81 20.51 15.19
N ARG A 117 11.35 19.94 16.28
CA ARG A 117 10.64 18.97 17.13
C ARG A 117 10.14 19.69 18.39
N ASP A 118 8.97 19.28 18.89
CA ASP A 118 8.45 19.83 20.14
C ASP A 118 9.13 19.16 21.35
N VAL A 119 10.06 19.88 21.98
CA VAL A 119 10.81 19.39 23.15
C VAL A 119 9.90 19.14 24.35
N LEU A 120 8.87 19.98 24.53
CA LEU A 120 7.98 19.88 25.68
C LEU A 120 7.12 18.62 25.58
N ASP A 121 6.55 18.37 24.40
CA ASP A 121 5.78 17.16 24.12
C ASP A 121 6.63 15.89 24.26
N ALA A 122 7.89 15.94 23.80
CA ALA A 122 8.83 14.85 23.95
C ALA A 122 9.14 14.51 25.42
N VAL A 123 9.36 15.53 26.27
CA VAL A 123 9.57 15.31 27.71
C VAL A 123 8.30 14.77 28.36
N GLN A 124 7.14 15.34 28.04
CA GLN A 124 5.86 14.89 28.57
C GLN A 124 5.57 13.44 28.20
N THR A 125 5.82 13.06 26.95
CA THR A 125 5.66 11.68 26.46
C THR A 125 6.69 10.73 27.09
N SER A 126 7.86 11.24 27.48
CA SER A 126 8.85 10.47 28.25
C SER A 126 8.33 10.11 29.65
N VAL A 127 7.64 11.03 30.32
CA VAL A 127 7.06 10.82 31.66
C VAL A 127 5.76 10.01 31.59
N ARG A 128 4.88 10.40 30.67
CA ARG A 128 3.56 9.82 30.45
C ARG A 128 3.54 9.19 29.05
N PRO A 129 3.74 7.86 28.95
CA PRO A 129 3.69 7.17 27.67
C PRO A 129 2.41 7.48 26.89
N LYS A 130 2.57 7.59 25.57
CA LYS A 130 1.48 7.87 24.64
C LYS A 130 1.07 6.56 23.95
N VAL A 131 -0.22 6.41 23.70
CA VAL A 131 -0.76 5.29 22.93
C VAL A 131 -0.95 5.74 21.48
N ILE A 132 -0.43 4.95 20.55
CA ILE A 132 -0.54 5.16 19.11
C ILE A 132 -1.29 3.97 18.53
N ASP A 133 -2.36 4.23 17.78
CA ASP A 133 -3.06 3.17 17.05
C ASP A 133 -2.26 2.77 15.79
N CYS A 134 -2.14 1.46 15.55
CA CYS A 134 -1.51 0.86 14.39
C CYS A 134 -2.53 -0.05 13.68
N PRO A 135 -2.98 0.30 12.47
CA PRO A 135 -2.61 1.46 11.64
C PRO A 135 -3.27 2.77 12.11
N ASP A 136 -2.73 3.91 11.66
CA ASP A 136 -3.31 5.23 11.94
C ASP A 136 -4.67 5.39 11.25
N PRO A 137 -5.78 5.58 12.00
CA PRO A 137 -7.13 5.69 11.44
C PRO A 137 -7.31 6.90 10.51
N SER A 138 -6.42 7.89 10.57
CA SER A 138 -6.53 9.13 9.79
C SER A 138 -5.92 9.02 8.39
N LYS A 139 -5.05 8.03 8.15
CA LYS A 139 -4.18 7.97 6.95
C LYS A 139 -4.51 6.83 5.99
N GLY A 140 -5.48 5.97 6.30
CA GLY A 140 -5.84 4.85 5.41
C GLY A 140 -6.74 3.81 6.06
N SER A 141 -6.42 2.53 5.81
CA SER A 141 -7.16 1.41 6.39
C SER A 141 -7.03 1.43 7.92
N PRO A 142 -8.14 1.33 8.67
CA PRO A 142 -8.12 1.32 10.14
C PRO A 142 -7.59 0.00 10.73
N VAL A 143 -7.30 -0.99 9.89
CA VAL A 143 -6.85 -2.35 10.27
C VAL A 143 -5.69 -2.82 9.39
N VAL A 144 -4.78 -3.60 9.98
CA VAL A 144 -3.74 -4.34 9.26
C VAL A 144 -4.35 -5.64 8.75
N ALA A 145 -4.40 -5.83 7.43
CA ALA A 145 -4.90 -7.07 6.83
C ALA A 145 -3.73 -7.99 6.42
N ALA A 146 -3.82 -9.27 6.76
CA ALA A 146 -2.86 -10.30 6.38
C ALA A 146 -3.55 -11.65 6.19
N VAL A 147 -2.94 -12.57 5.45
CA VAL A 147 -3.52 -13.88 5.12
C VAL A 147 -2.68 -14.96 5.77
N ALA A 148 -3.29 -15.84 6.56
CA ALA A 148 -2.61 -16.99 7.13
C ALA A 148 -2.34 -18.08 6.07
N MET A 149 -1.49 -19.07 6.38
CA MET A 149 -1.13 -20.14 5.42
C MET A 149 -2.32 -20.99 4.98
N ASP A 150 -3.41 -21.02 5.75
CA ASP A 150 -4.66 -21.69 5.40
C ASP A 150 -5.56 -20.86 4.45
N GLY A 151 -5.08 -19.72 3.97
CA GLY A 151 -5.75 -18.89 2.98
C GLY A 151 -6.84 -17.97 3.54
N ILE A 152 -6.98 -17.90 4.86
CA ILE A 152 -7.98 -17.07 5.52
C ILE A 152 -7.35 -15.72 5.92
N GLN A 153 -8.03 -14.64 5.55
CA GLN A 153 -7.62 -13.30 5.89
C GLN A 153 -7.97 -12.99 7.35
N LEU A 154 -7.04 -12.34 8.04
CA LEU A 154 -7.23 -11.75 9.36
C LEU A 154 -7.00 -10.24 9.28
N LYS A 155 -7.83 -9.49 9.99
CA LYS A 155 -7.76 -8.03 10.14
C LYS A 155 -7.43 -7.74 11.59
N ALA A 156 -6.23 -7.25 11.85
CA ALA A 156 -5.75 -6.95 13.19
C ALA A 156 -5.65 -5.44 13.42
N LYS A 157 -6.01 -5.00 14.62
CA LYS A 157 -5.78 -3.64 15.11
C LYS A 157 -4.88 -3.71 16.32
N ALA A 158 -3.79 -2.94 16.32
CA ALA A 158 -2.85 -2.88 17.44
C ALA A 158 -2.81 -1.48 18.06
N ARG A 159 -2.50 -1.42 19.35
CA ARG A 159 -2.20 -0.22 20.12
C ARG A 159 -0.77 -0.32 20.61
N VAL A 160 0.06 0.63 20.23
CA VAL A 160 1.47 0.68 20.60
C VAL A 160 1.63 1.74 21.68
N THR A 161 2.05 1.33 22.87
CA THR A 161 2.39 2.26 23.94
C THR A 161 3.87 2.63 23.80
N VAL A 162 4.13 3.90 23.49
CA VAL A 162 5.49 4.41 23.27
C VAL A 162 5.86 5.46 24.29
N ARG A 163 7.16 5.51 24.59
CA ARG A 163 7.80 6.57 25.37
C ARG A 163 8.86 7.24 24.50
N THR A 164 9.03 8.56 24.61
CA THR A 164 10.08 9.25 23.87
C THR A 164 11.46 8.98 24.45
N ASN A 165 12.42 8.64 23.59
CA ASN A 165 13.83 8.53 23.93
C ASN A 165 14.55 9.85 23.63
N ILE A 166 14.75 10.66 24.67
CA ILE A 166 15.31 12.02 24.53
C ILE A 166 16.68 12.03 23.85
N LYS A 167 17.51 11.01 24.08
CA LYS A 167 18.87 10.93 23.51
C LYS A 167 18.86 10.73 21.99
N ARG A 168 17.81 10.12 21.44
CA ARG A 168 17.68 9.79 20.01
C ARG A 168 16.62 10.65 19.29
N LEU A 169 16.12 11.69 19.95
CA LEU A 169 15.05 12.52 19.40
C LEU A 169 15.49 13.35 18.19
N VAL A 170 16.75 13.77 18.16
CA VAL A 170 17.36 14.45 17.01
C VAL A 170 17.90 13.41 16.04
N GLY A 171 17.36 13.38 14.82
CA GLY A 171 17.77 12.43 13.77
C GLY A 171 17.13 11.04 13.85
N GLY A 172 16.38 10.74 14.91
CA GLY A 172 15.61 9.49 15.03
C GLY A 172 14.38 9.48 14.12
N ALA A 173 13.98 8.27 13.71
CA ALA A 173 12.75 8.06 12.97
C ALA A 173 11.49 8.37 13.82
N THR A 174 10.43 8.82 13.15
CA THR A 174 9.18 9.28 13.79
C THR A 174 8.18 8.15 14.05
N GLU A 175 7.04 8.50 14.64
CA GLU A 175 5.91 7.59 14.90
C GLU A 175 5.50 6.77 13.65
N GLU A 176 5.56 7.40 12.46
CA GLU A 176 5.20 6.75 11.19
C GLU A 176 6.05 5.51 10.90
N THR A 177 7.34 5.57 11.20
CA THR A 177 8.24 4.43 11.01
C THR A 177 7.93 3.30 11.98
N ILE A 178 7.52 3.62 13.21
CA ILE A 178 7.11 2.63 14.20
C ILE A 178 5.83 1.93 13.75
N ILE A 179 4.82 2.70 13.31
CA ILE A 179 3.56 2.15 12.79
C ILE A 179 3.82 1.21 11.61
N ALA A 180 4.69 1.61 10.67
CA ALA A 180 5.04 0.78 9.52
C ALA A 180 5.75 -0.52 9.94
N ARG A 181 6.75 -0.46 10.82
CA ARG A 181 7.49 -1.62 11.30
C ARG A 181 6.63 -2.57 12.13
N VAL A 182 5.78 -2.03 12.99
CA VAL A 182 4.81 -2.83 13.77
C VAL A 182 3.81 -3.49 12.82
N GLY A 183 3.29 -2.75 11.83
CA GLY A 183 2.42 -3.29 10.80
C GLY A 183 3.07 -4.44 10.03
N GLU A 184 4.31 -4.27 9.56
CA GLU A 184 5.09 -5.32 8.90
C GLU A 184 5.27 -6.54 9.80
N GLY A 185 5.59 -6.33 11.08
CA GLY A 185 5.71 -7.40 12.06
C GLY A 185 4.42 -8.18 12.23
N ILE A 186 3.28 -7.50 12.31
CA ILE A 186 1.94 -8.11 12.41
C ILE A 186 1.65 -8.93 11.15
N VAL A 187 1.84 -8.35 9.96
CA VAL A 187 1.62 -9.03 8.68
C VAL A 187 2.47 -10.29 8.57
N THR A 188 3.75 -10.20 8.92
CA THR A 188 4.67 -11.34 8.87
C THR A 188 4.26 -12.45 9.85
N THR A 189 3.80 -12.07 11.05
CA THR A 189 3.42 -13.05 12.09
C THR A 189 2.13 -13.77 11.72
N ILE A 190 1.13 -13.06 11.17
CA ILE A 190 -0.09 -13.68 10.64
C ILE A 190 0.22 -14.57 9.44
N GLY A 191 1.03 -14.07 8.49
CA GLY A 191 1.38 -14.80 7.27
C GLY A 191 2.23 -16.05 7.49
N SER A 192 2.98 -16.10 8.60
CA SER A 192 3.74 -17.30 9.00
C SER A 192 2.94 -18.28 9.87
N SER A 193 1.70 -17.94 10.25
CA SER A 193 0.84 -18.85 11.01
C SER A 193 0.26 -19.93 10.10
N GLN A 194 0.34 -21.19 10.55
CA GLN A 194 -0.24 -22.33 9.83
C GLN A 194 -1.76 -22.24 9.66
N SER A 195 -2.44 -21.62 10.63
CA SER A 195 -3.89 -21.42 10.56
C SER A 195 -4.32 -20.12 11.23
N HIS A 196 -5.39 -19.52 10.72
CA HIS A 196 -6.06 -18.37 11.34
C HIS A 196 -6.52 -18.68 12.78
N LYS A 197 -6.93 -19.92 13.07
CA LYS A 197 -7.40 -20.32 14.41
C LYS A 197 -6.34 -20.13 15.49
N LYS A 198 -5.08 -20.44 15.18
CA LYS A 198 -3.95 -20.28 16.11
C LYS A 198 -3.75 -18.83 16.52
N VAL A 199 -4.01 -17.90 15.60
CA VAL A 199 -3.91 -16.45 15.86
C VAL A 199 -5.09 -15.98 16.72
N LEU A 200 -6.30 -16.47 16.45
CA LEU A 200 -7.51 -16.15 17.23
C LEU A 200 -7.47 -16.74 18.65
N GLU A 201 -6.90 -17.93 18.82
CA GLU A 201 -6.71 -18.57 20.13
C GLU A 201 -5.74 -17.78 21.02
N ASN A 202 -4.74 -17.12 20.43
CA ASN A 202 -3.73 -16.38 21.18
C ASN A 202 -3.21 -15.14 20.40
N PRO A 203 -3.98 -14.04 20.36
CA PRO A 203 -3.59 -12.80 19.69
C PRO A 203 -2.30 -12.20 20.24
N ASP A 204 -2.03 -12.39 21.54
CA ASP A 204 -0.83 -11.89 22.22
C ASP A 204 0.46 -12.49 21.64
N SER A 205 0.39 -13.65 20.98
CA SER A 205 1.54 -14.24 20.29
C SER A 205 2.09 -13.32 19.18
N ILE A 206 1.22 -12.51 18.55
CA ILE A 206 1.63 -11.48 17.60
C ILE A 206 2.49 -10.44 18.32
N SER A 207 1.98 -9.85 19.39
CA SER A 207 2.69 -8.79 20.13
C SER A 207 4.08 -9.22 20.59
N LYS A 208 4.21 -10.43 21.16
CA LYS A 208 5.48 -10.96 21.65
C LYS A 208 6.49 -11.17 20.52
N THR A 209 6.05 -11.72 19.40
CA THR A 209 6.90 -11.96 18.22
C THR A 209 7.36 -10.64 17.60
N VAL A 210 6.47 -9.66 17.54
CA VAL A 210 6.72 -8.33 16.98
C VAL A 210 7.67 -7.52 17.88
N LEU A 211 7.46 -7.54 19.20
CA LEU A 211 8.31 -6.86 20.18
C LEU A 211 9.74 -7.45 20.21
N ALA A 212 9.87 -8.78 20.06
CA ALA A 212 11.17 -9.46 20.05
C ALA A 212 12.10 -9.04 18.89
N ARG A 213 11.56 -8.40 17.83
CA ARG A 213 12.35 -7.93 16.69
C ARG A 213 13.06 -6.59 16.92
N GLY A 214 12.82 -5.89 18.04
CA GLY A 214 13.49 -4.62 18.36
C GLY A 214 13.16 -3.49 17.38
N LEU A 215 11.86 -3.27 17.15
CA LEU A 215 11.36 -2.35 16.11
C LEU A 215 11.66 -0.86 16.38
N ASP A 216 12.02 -0.54 17.61
CA ASP A 216 12.39 0.79 18.10
C ASP A 216 13.85 1.17 17.81
N ALA A 217 14.65 0.25 17.26
CA ALA A 217 16.03 0.51 16.86
C ALA A 217 16.13 1.68 15.86
N GLY A 218 16.85 2.75 16.25
CA GLY A 218 17.03 3.95 15.43
C GLY A 218 15.82 4.88 15.35
N THR A 219 14.81 4.69 16.20
CA THR A 219 13.66 5.61 16.28
C THR A 219 13.81 6.59 17.45
N ALA A 220 13.03 7.67 17.43
CA ALA A 220 12.95 8.65 18.51
C ALA A 220 12.13 8.15 19.72
N PHE A 221 11.56 6.94 19.65
CA PHE A 221 10.74 6.36 20.70
C PHE A 221 11.27 5.00 21.12
N GLU A 222 10.83 4.59 22.30
CA GLU A 222 11.01 3.27 22.89
C GLU A 222 9.62 2.64 23.03
N ILE A 223 9.48 1.40 22.57
CA ILE A 223 8.20 0.68 22.62
C ILE A 223 8.11 -0.03 23.97
N LEU A 224 7.11 0.34 24.78
CA LEU A 224 6.85 -0.30 26.07
C LEU A 224 5.99 -1.55 25.91
N SER A 225 4.90 -1.43 25.15
CA SER A 225 3.98 -2.53 24.85
C SER A 225 3.40 -2.39 23.45
N ILE A 226 3.04 -3.54 22.89
CA ILE A 226 2.21 -3.65 21.69
C ILE A 226 1.03 -4.51 22.12
N ASP A 227 -0.16 -3.94 22.12
CA ASP A 227 -1.37 -4.62 22.54
C ASP A 227 -2.26 -4.84 21.31
N ILE A 228 -2.71 -6.07 21.07
CA ILE A 228 -3.64 -6.34 19.97
C ILE A 228 -5.04 -5.98 20.48
N ALA A 229 -5.60 -4.89 19.97
CA ALA A 229 -6.90 -4.39 20.38
C ALA A 229 -8.05 -5.22 19.81
N ASP A 230 -7.90 -5.73 18.60
CA ASP A 230 -8.93 -6.52 17.92
C ASP A 230 -8.34 -7.40 16.81
N VAL A 231 -8.94 -8.57 16.56
CA VAL A 231 -8.60 -9.48 15.46
C VAL A 231 -9.87 -10.09 14.88
N ASP A 232 -10.21 -9.64 13.67
CA ASP A 232 -11.37 -10.13 12.93
C ASP A 232 -10.98 -11.08 11.81
N VAL A 233 -11.89 -12.01 11.49
CA VAL A 233 -11.78 -12.86 10.30
C VAL A 233 -12.36 -12.13 9.10
N GLY A 234 -11.56 -12.04 8.03
CA GLY A 234 -11.94 -11.46 6.76
C GLY A 234 -12.39 -12.50 5.73
N GLU A 235 -11.99 -12.29 4.48
CA GLU A 235 -12.35 -13.16 3.37
C GLU A 235 -11.49 -14.44 3.34
N ASN A 236 -12.06 -15.52 2.79
CA ASN A 236 -11.30 -16.73 2.50
C ASN A 236 -10.69 -16.64 1.10
N ILE A 237 -9.52 -16.01 1.04
CA ILE A 237 -8.77 -15.78 -0.21
C ILE A 237 -8.32 -17.12 -0.82
N GLY A 238 -8.01 -18.12 0.02
CA GLY A 238 -7.68 -19.47 -0.45
C GLY A 238 -8.80 -20.11 -1.26
N ALA A 239 -10.04 -20.03 -0.77
CA ALA A 239 -11.21 -20.54 -1.48
C ALA A 239 -11.49 -19.76 -2.76
N ASP A 240 -11.40 -18.42 -2.73
CA ASP A 240 -11.60 -17.57 -3.90
C ASP A 240 -10.56 -17.85 -5.01
N LEU A 241 -9.29 -18.01 -4.65
CA LEU A 241 -8.24 -18.40 -5.58
C LEU A 241 -8.49 -19.79 -6.18
N GLN A 242 -8.96 -20.76 -5.39
CA GLN A 242 -9.32 -22.10 -5.88
C GLN A 242 -10.49 -22.05 -6.86
N ILE A 243 -11.53 -21.25 -6.59
CA ILE A 243 -12.66 -21.06 -7.49
C ILE A 243 -12.19 -20.44 -8.81
N LYS A 244 -11.38 -19.38 -8.74
CA LYS A 244 -10.81 -18.72 -9.92
C LYS A 244 -9.94 -19.66 -10.75
N GLN A 245 -9.16 -20.51 -10.09
CA GLN A 245 -8.34 -21.51 -10.78
C GLN A 245 -9.20 -22.59 -11.46
N ALA A 246 -10.24 -23.08 -10.77
CA ALA A 246 -11.18 -24.05 -11.35
C ALA A 246 -11.97 -23.46 -12.52
N GLU A 247 -12.32 -22.17 -12.47
CA GLU A 247 -12.97 -21.47 -13.57
C GLU A 247 -12.04 -21.31 -14.77
N ALA A 248 -10.78 -20.96 -14.55
CA ALA A 248 -9.77 -20.91 -15.61
C ALA A 248 -9.57 -22.30 -16.25
N ASP A 249 -9.47 -23.37 -15.44
CA ASP A 249 -9.36 -24.74 -15.93
C ASP A 249 -10.58 -25.17 -16.74
N LYS A 250 -11.79 -24.79 -16.30
CA LYS A 250 -13.04 -25.00 -17.05
C LYS A 250 -13.00 -24.31 -18.40
N GLN A 251 -12.56 -23.05 -18.46
CA GLN A 251 -12.45 -22.30 -19.72
C GLN A 251 -11.45 -22.95 -20.68
N ILE A 252 -10.28 -23.39 -20.18
CA ILE A 252 -9.29 -24.12 -20.99
C ILE A 252 -9.87 -25.43 -21.51
N ALA A 253 -10.59 -26.18 -20.66
CA ALA A 253 -11.23 -27.43 -21.06
C ALA A 253 -12.32 -27.20 -22.12
N GLN A 254 -13.12 -26.15 -21.98
CA GLN A 254 -14.12 -25.75 -22.97
C GLN A 254 -13.48 -25.36 -24.29
N ALA A 255 -12.42 -24.53 -24.27
CA ALA A 255 -11.69 -24.12 -25.46
C ALA A 255 -11.08 -25.32 -26.20
N ARG A 256 -10.45 -26.28 -25.47
CA ARG A 256 -9.93 -27.52 -26.07
C ARG A 256 -11.03 -28.41 -26.65
N ALA A 257 -12.21 -28.44 -26.04
CA ALA A 257 -13.35 -29.18 -26.55
C ALA A 257 -13.89 -28.55 -27.85
N GLU A 258 -13.95 -27.22 -27.91
CA GLU A 258 -14.30 -26.48 -29.12
C GLU A 258 -13.27 -26.66 -30.24
N GLU A 259 -11.97 -26.60 -29.90
CA GLU A 259 -10.88 -26.86 -30.83
C GLU A 259 -10.98 -28.26 -31.45
N ARG A 260 -11.20 -29.30 -30.63
CA ARG A 260 -11.43 -30.66 -31.13
C ARG A 260 -12.67 -30.77 -32.01
N ARG A 261 -13.77 -30.12 -31.63
CA ARG A 261 -14.99 -30.08 -32.45
C ARG A 261 -14.78 -29.35 -33.78
N ALA A 262 -13.96 -28.31 -33.79
CA ALA A 262 -13.59 -27.61 -35.01
C ALA A 262 -12.71 -28.48 -35.91
N MET A 263 -11.68 -29.14 -35.35
CA MET A 263 -10.82 -30.08 -36.08
C MET A 263 -11.59 -31.28 -36.63
N ALA A 264 -12.52 -31.85 -35.86
CA ALA A 264 -13.36 -32.96 -36.32
C ALA A 264 -14.21 -32.55 -37.53
N ARG A 265 -14.87 -31.38 -37.45
CA ARG A 265 -15.64 -30.82 -38.58
C ARG A 265 -14.77 -30.51 -39.79
N ALA A 266 -13.57 -29.96 -39.58
CA ALA A 266 -12.61 -29.72 -40.66
C ALA A 266 -12.20 -31.03 -41.34
N ARG A 267 -11.94 -32.08 -40.55
CA ARG A 267 -11.57 -33.40 -41.07
C ARG A 267 -12.73 -34.08 -41.79
N GLU A 268 -13.97 -33.95 -41.30
CA GLU A 268 -15.16 -34.40 -42.03
C GLU A 268 -15.28 -33.69 -43.38
N ALA A 269 -15.09 -32.37 -43.43
CA ALA A 269 -15.11 -31.61 -44.68
C ALA A 269 -13.98 -32.03 -45.65
N GLU A 270 -12.77 -32.24 -45.15
CA GLU A 270 -11.64 -32.77 -45.94
C GLU A 270 -11.95 -34.16 -46.52
N MET A 271 -12.52 -35.06 -45.72
CA MET A 271 -12.90 -36.40 -46.17
C MET A 271 -14.01 -36.36 -47.22
N VAL A 272 -15.02 -35.49 -47.04
CA VAL A 272 -16.07 -35.27 -48.05
C VAL A 272 -15.45 -34.75 -49.35
N ALA A 273 -14.55 -33.76 -49.28
CA ALA A 273 -13.84 -33.24 -50.45
C ALA A 273 -13.00 -34.34 -51.13
N MET A 274 -12.29 -35.16 -50.36
CA MET A 274 -11.50 -36.29 -50.87
C MET A 274 -12.37 -37.34 -51.55
N VAL A 275 -13.54 -37.67 -51.01
CA VAL A 275 -14.51 -38.58 -51.67
C VAL A 275 -14.98 -38.00 -53.00
N GLN A 276 -15.25 -36.69 -53.06
CA GLN A 276 -15.62 -36.03 -54.32
C GLN A 276 -14.48 -36.05 -55.34
N GLU A 277 -13.23 -35.77 -54.90
CA GLU A 277 -12.05 -35.84 -55.77
C GLU A 277 -11.83 -37.26 -56.31
N MET A 278 -11.91 -38.28 -55.46
CA MET A 278 -11.76 -39.68 -55.86
C MET A 278 -12.89 -40.12 -56.80
N ARG A 279 -14.13 -39.67 -56.56
CA ARG A 279 -15.24 -39.89 -57.50
C ARG A 279 -14.97 -39.24 -58.85
N ALA A 280 -14.45 -38.00 -58.87
CA ALA A 280 -14.09 -37.33 -60.11
C ALA A 280 -13.01 -38.11 -60.88
N ARG A 281 -12.00 -38.67 -60.19
CA ARG A 281 -10.99 -39.54 -60.82
C ARG A 281 -11.57 -40.84 -61.37
N VAL A 282 -12.51 -41.47 -60.65
CA VAL A 282 -13.22 -42.66 -61.16
C VAL A 282 -13.99 -42.32 -62.43
N VAL A 283 -14.71 -41.20 -62.44
CA VAL A 283 -15.44 -40.74 -63.64
C VAL A 283 -14.49 -40.43 -64.79
N GLU A 284 -13.32 -39.83 -64.52
CA GLU A 284 -12.29 -39.58 -65.52
C GLU A 284 -11.77 -40.89 -66.14
N ALA A 285 -11.43 -41.87 -65.30
CA ALA A 285 -10.98 -43.20 -65.75
C ALA A 285 -12.09 -43.97 -66.51
N GLU A 286 -13.33 -43.91 -66.04
CA GLU A 286 -14.48 -44.49 -66.74
C GLU A 286 -14.69 -43.83 -68.10
N ALA A 287 -14.45 -42.52 -68.23
CA ALA A 287 -14.54 -41.80 -69.50
C ALA A 287 -13.43 -42.19 -70.49
N GLU A 288 -12.31 -42.76 -70.04
CA GLU A 288 -11.28 -43.32 -70.93
C GLU A 288 -11.77 -44.58 -71.64
N VAL A 289 -12.66 -45.38 -71.03
CA VAL A 289 -13.15 -46.63 -71.62
C VAL A 289 -13.94 -46.37 -72.93
N PRO A 290 -14.94 -45.46 -72.98
CA PRO A 290 -15.58 -45.08 -74.24
C PRO A 290 -14.62 -44.46 -75.26
N LYS A 291 -13.63 -43.66 -74.81
CA LYS A 291 -12.63 -43.07 -75.72
C LYS A 291 -11.75 -44.16 -76.36
N ALA A 292 -11.26 -45.09 -75.56
CA ALA A 292 -10.47 -46.23 -76.02
C ALA A 292 -11.30 -47.15 -76.92
N MET A 293 -12.58 -47.39 -76.61
CA MET A 293 -13.49 -48.14 -77.48
C MET A 293 -13.72 -47.41 -78.81
N ALA A 294 -13.95 -46.09 -78.78
CA ALA A 294 -14.08 -45.29 -80.00
C ALA A 294 -12.79 -45.33 -80.85
N GLU A 295 -11.62 -45.33 -80.21
CA GLU A 295 -10.34 -45.49 -80.88
C GLU A 295 -10.15 -46.90 -81.48
N ALA A 296 -10.58 -47.94 -80.77
CA ALA A 296 -10.58 -49.33 -81.26
C ALA A 296 -11.51 -49.53 -82.47
N PHE A 297 -12.69 -48.88 -82.49
CA PHE A 297 -13.56 -48.84 -83.66
C PHE A 297 -12.92 -48.11 -84.84
N LYS A 298 -12.26 -46.97 -84.61
CA LYS A 298 -11.56 -46.21 -85.66
C LYS A 298 -10.36 -46.97 -86.26
N LYS A 299 -9.60 -47.68 -85.42
CA LYS A 299 -8.43 -48.48 -85.83
C LYS A 299 -8.82 -49.84 -86.43
N GLY A 300 -10.11 -50.21 -86.41
CA GLY A 300 -10.62 -51.45 -86.98
C GLY A 300 -10.41 -52.70 -86.12
N ASN A 301 -10.04 -52.54 -84.85
CA ASN A 301 -9.76 -53.65 -83.93
C ASN A 301 -11.01 -54.23 -83.26
N LEU A 302 -12.16 -53.56 -83.37
CA LEU A 302 -13.45 -54.02 -82.83
C LEU A 302 -14.56 -53.85 -83.89
N GLY A 303 -15.29 -54.92 -84.19
CA GLY A 303 -16.37 -54.91 -85.19
C GLY A 303 -17.73 -54.49 -84.61
N ILE A 304 -18.64 -54.01 -85.49
CA ILE A 304 -20.01 -53.61 -85.10
C ILE A 304 -20.78 -54.78 -84.47
N MET A 305 -20.60 -56.01 -85.01
CA MET A 305 -21.25 -57.21 -84.47
C MET A 305 -20.74 -57.60 -83.07
N ASP A 306 -19.46 -57.32 -82.76
CA ASP A 306 -18.87 -57.60 -81.44
C ASP A 306 -19.40 -56.64 -80.37
N TYR A 307 -19.64 -55.37 -80.73
CA TYR A 307 -20.27 -54.40 -79.84
C TYR A 307 -21.71 -54.77 -79.48
N TYR A 308 -22.50 -55.20 -80.47
CA TYR A 308 -23.86 -55.66 -80.24
C TYR A 308 -23.88 -56.94 -79.38
N ARG A 309 -22.92 -57.85 -79.56
CA ARG A 309 -22.76 -59.02 -78.70
C ARG A 309 -22.43 -58.63 -77.26
N MET A 310 -21.48 -57.72 -77.06
CA MET A 310 -21.14 -57.21 -75.73
C MET A 310 -22.35 -56.54 -75.06
N LYS A 311 -23.09 -55.69 -75.78
CA LYS A 311 -24.32 -55.07 -75.26
C LYS A 311 -25.38 -56.11 -74.87
N ASN A 312 -25.54 -57.18 -75.66
CA ASN A 312 -26.49 -58.24 -75.33
C ASN A 312 -26.07 -58.99 -74.05
N ILE A 313 -24.78 -59.29 -73.88
CA ILE A 313 -24.26 -59.93 -72.67
C ILE A 313 -24.43 -59.03 -71.44
N VAL A 314 -24.17 -57.72 -71.55
CA VAL A 314 -24.40 -56.76 -70.47
C VAL A 314 -25.89 -56.66 -70.12
N ALA A 315 -26.77 -56.62 -71.12
CA ALA A 315 -28.21 -56.62 -70.90
C ALA A 315 -28.70 -57.90 -70.21
N ASP A 316 -28.19 -59.06 -70.62
CA ASP A 316 -28.53 -60.35 -69.99
C ASP A 316 -27.99 -60.44 -68.55
N THR A 317 -26.79 -59.88 -68.31
CA THR A 317 -26.21 -59.77 -66.96
C THR A 317 -27.04 -58.83 -66.08
N GLY A 318 -27.48 -57.69 -66.59
CA GLY A 318 -28.35 -56.76 -65.86
C GLY A 318 -29.73 -57.35 -65.55
N MET A 319 -30.29 -58.16 -66.45
CA MET A 319 -31.51 -58.93 -66.15
C MET A 319 -31.25 -59.95 -65.04
N ARG A 320 -30.12 -60.68 -65.06
CA ARG A 320 -29.79 -61.64 -64.00
C ARG A 320 -29.54 -60.97 -62.65
N GLU A 321 -28.85 -59.83 -62.62
CA GLU A 321 -28.59 -59.09 -61.39
C GLU A 321 -29.89 -58.55 -60.78
N SER A 322 -30.79 -58.00 -61.61
CA SER A 322 -32.12 -57.54 -61.15
C SER A 322 -33.02 -58.67 -60.66
N ILE A 323 -32.98 -59.86 -61.29
CA ILE A 323 -33.65 -61.08 -60.79
C ILE A 323 -33.06 -61.52 -59.45
N SER A 324 -31.73 -61.57 -59.32
CA SER A 324 -31.06 -61.96 -58.06
C SER A 324 -31.36 -61.00 -56.90
N ARG A 325 -31.52 -59.71 -57.18
CA ARG A 325 -31.89 -58.69 -56.18
C ARG A 325 -33.36 -58.78 -55.79
N ALA A 326 -34.21 -59.26 -56.68
CA ALA A 326 -35.62 -59.54 -56.40
C ALA A 326 -35.81 -60.83 -55.57
N GLU A 327 -34.94 -61.83 -55.74
CA GLU A 327 -34.96 -63.07 -54.94
C GLU A 327 -34.30 -62.92 -53.55
N GLY A 328 -33.43 -61.93 -53.35
CA GLY A 328 -32.77 -61.63 -52.06
C GLY A 328 -33.55 -60.70 -51.11
N GLY A 329 -34.82 -60.41 -51.38
CA GLY A 329 -35.63 -59.50 -50.60
C GLY A 329 -36.24 -60.12 -49.33
N THR A 330 -35.45 -60.38 -48.29
CA THR A 330 -35.96 -60.47 -46.91
C THR A 330 -34.87 -60.03 -45.91
N GLU A 331 -35.19 -58.97 -45.16
CA GLU A 331 -34.59 -58.50 -43.90
C GLU A 331 -33.14 -57.95 -43.87
N ALA A 332 -33.02 -56.62 -43.82
CA ALA A 332 -32.08 -55.93 -42.95
C ALA A 332 -32.65 -54.55 -42.58
N GLY A 333 -32.96 -54.37 -41.29
CA GLY A 333 -33.65 -53.20 -40.74
C GLY A 333 -32.83 -51.91 -40.76
N ASP A 334 -33.56 -50.80 -40.70
CA ASP A 334 -33.06 -49.44 -40.55
C ASP A 334 -32.06 -49.30 -39.39
N PRO A 335 -30.88 -48.69 -39.60
CA PRO A 335 -30.10 -48.14 -38.51
C PRO A 335 -30.74 -46.83 -38.04
N VAL A 336 -31.18 -46.86 -36.79
CA VAL A 336 -31.61 -45.73 -35.97
C VAL A 336 -30.53 -44.63 -36.00
N GLN A 337 -30.94 -43.42 -36.42
CA GLN A 337 -30.17 -42.19 -36.21
C GLN A 337 -30.29 -41.77 -34.73
N GLN A 338 -29.15 -41.61 -34.06
CA GLN A 338 -28.98 -40.76 -32.88
C GLN A 338 -28.00 -39.64 -33.22
#